data_AF-A0A7G4RE08-F1
#
_entry.id   AF-A0A7G4RE08-F1
#
_cell.length_a   1.000
_cell.length_b   1.000
_cell.length_c   1.000
_cell.angle_alpha   90.00
_cell.angle_beta   90.00
_cell.angle_gamma   90.00
#
_symmetry.space_group_name_H-M   'P 1'
#
loop_
_entity.id
_entity.type
_entity.pdbx_description
1 polymer ?
#
loop_
_entity_poly.entity_id
_entity_poly.type
_entity_poly.pdbx_seq_one_letter_code
_entity_poly.pdbx_strand_id
1 'polypeptide(L)'
;MYGFFDFKTWNMSLKLTLQDRMFIYMFNQANREKKLALIKNQKIETIARITYHVPSIEEFCQDQELVEYWGKIWCAYGVALAQQKNLPLMMFFSQPQLNQFNLVRGAYFFHYSQEIKKNMKNDFGFSEVESLKIAIRYGSVHAIQRYNEYIYHKLQQASIEESNTLYQELIFNSKRMLPYYGSYGYMVLAEAISNYCLWLLNNSKIEEAQIEYKHVLDALDYAELILNESKYSIQNASIGAGLKCSNSRRFELPSQAKDFFIAYYTNALAEISASCLGRPSTDLK
;
A
#
# COMPACT_ATOMS: atom_id res chain seq x y z
N MET A 1 29.51 3.94 7.89
CA MET A 1 29.66 5.42 7.85
C MET A 1 28.34 5.97 7.32
N TYR A 2 27.38 6.17 8.20
CA TYR A 2 25.98 6.51 7.90
C TYR A 2 25.69 7.90 8.44
N GLY A 3 24.99 8.72 7.66
CA GLY A 3 24.43 9.99 8.11
C GLY A 3 24.95 11.20 7.33
N PHE A 4 24.15 11.66 6.35
CA PHE A 4 23.91 13.09 6.07
C PHE A 4 22.84 13.40 4.99
N PHE A 5 22.16 12.40 4.41
CA PHE A 5 21.37 12.60 3.18
C PHE A 5 19.85 12.29 3.26
N ASP A 6 19.22 12.45 4.43
CA ASP A 6 17.79 12.06 4.54
C ASP A 6 16.77 13.20 4.47
N PHE A 7 17.01 14.34 5.09
CA PHE A 7 15.98 15.40 5.14
C PHE A 7 16.06 16.41 3.98
N LYS A 8 17.26 16.62 3.41
CA LYS A 8 17.53 17.69 2.44
C LYS A 8 17.07 17.34 1.03
N THR A 9 17.24 16.08 0.62
CA THR A 9 16.85 15.57 -0.71
C THR A 9 15.34 15.49 -0.87
N TRP A 10 14.66 14.99 0.17
CA TRP A 10 13.20 14.95 0.25
C TRP A 10 12.58 16.34 0.16
N ASN A 11 13.02 17.27 1.03
CA ASN A 11 12.55 18.66 1.00
C ASN A 11 12.87 19.37 -0.31
N MET A 12 14.00 19.09 -0.98
CA MET A 12 14.31 19.68 -2.28
C MET A 12 13.32 19.30 -3.37
N SER A 13 12.87 18.05 -3.39
CA SER A 13 11.95 17.57 -4.43
C SER A 13 10.51 18.07 -4.30
N LEU A 14 10.06 18.32 -3.07
CA LEU A 14 8.76 18.90 -2.79
C LEU A 14 8.79 20.43 -2.73
N LYS A 15 9.96 21.07 -2.64
CA LYS A 15 10.07 22.53 -2.56
C LYS A 15 9.50 23.19 -3.81
N LEU A 16 8.63 24.18 -3.60
CA LEU A 16 8.12 25.01 -4.69
C LEU A 16 9.25 25.74 -5.41
N THR A 17 9.29 25.56 -6.73
CA THR A 17 10.19 26.23 -7.66
C THR A 17 9.68 27.64 -8.00
N LEU A 18 10.48 28.43 -8.71
CA LEU A 18 10.03 29.74 -9.22
C LEU A 18 8.85 29.59 -10.19
N GLN A 19 8.90 28.57 -11.05
CA GLN A 19 7.83 28.26 -11.99
C GLN A 19 6.53 27.88 -11.27
N ASP A 20 6.61 27.13 -10.16
CA ASP A 20 5.45 26.79 -9.35
C ASP A 20 4.81 28.05 -8.75
N ARG A 21 5.63 28.99 -8.27
CA ARG A 21 5.14 30.28 -7.73
C ARG A 21 4.45 31.13 -8.80
N MET A 22 5.01 31.16 -10.01
CA MET A 22 4.37 31.85 -11.14
C MET A 22 3.04 31.21 -11.50
N PHE A 23 2.98 29.87 -11.53
CA PHE A 23 1.73 29.14 -11.74
C PHE A 23 0.68 29.50 -10.69
N ILE A 24 1.05 29.45 -9.41
CA ILE A 24 0.15 29.80 -8.29
C ILE A 24 -0.37 31.24 -8.45
N TYR A 25 0.50 32.19 -8.78
CA TYR A 25 0.11 33.57 -9.03
C TYR A 25 -0.90 33.68 -10.18
N MET A 26 -0.60 33.08 -11.33
CA MET A 26 -1.51 33.09 -12.50
C MET A 26 -2.84 32.42 -12.19
N PHE A 27 -2.82 31.31 -11.47
CA PHE A 27 -4.01 30.59 -11.04
C PHE A 27 -4.91 31.46 -10.16
N ASN A 28 -4.34 32.18 -9.19
CA ASN A 28 -5.11 33.02 -8.28
C ASN A 28 -5.75 34.23 -8.96
N GLN A 29 -5.15 34.75 -10.03
CA GLN A 29 -5.70 35.86 -10.83
C GLN A 29 -6.67 35.40 -11.93
N ALA A 30 -6.73 34.10 -12.22
CA ALA A 30 -7.51 33.55 -13.31
C ALA A 30 -9.00 33.38 -12.94
N ASN A 31 -9.87 33.57 -13.93
CA ASN A 31 -11.25 33.12 -13.85
C ASN A 31 -11.34 31.59 -13.95
N ARG A 32 -12.54 31.03 -13.74
CA ARG A 32 -12.75 29.57 -13.68
C ARG A 32 -12.27 28.83 -14.93
N GLU A 33 -12.63 29.30 -16.13
CA GLU A 33 -12.22 28.66 -17.39
C GLU A 33 -10.71 28.65 -17.56
N LYS A 34 -10.03 29.77 -17.27
CA LYS A 34 -8.57 29.85 -17.31
C LYS A 34 -7.92 28.95 -16.27
N LYS A 35 -8.48 28.82 -15.06
CA LYS A 35 -7.99 27.87 -14.04
C LYS A 35 -8.05 26.43 -14.54
N LEU A 36 -9.16 26.02 -15.16
CA LEU A 36 -9.29 24.68 -15.75
C LEU A 36 -8.24 24.45 -16.84
N ALA A 37 -8.04 25.42 -17.73
CA ALA A 37 -7.03 25.33 -18.79
C ALA A 37 -5.60 25.26 -18.21
N LEU A 38 -5.29 26.04 -17.17
CA LEU A 38 -4.00 25.99 -16.49
C LEU A 38 -3.72 24.61 -15.89
N ILE A 39 -4.71 23.99 -15.24
CA ILE A 39 -4.59 22.64 -14.70
C ILE A 39 -4.39 21.60 -15.81
N LYS A 40 -5.21 21.63 -16.87
CA LYS A 40 -5.16 20.67 -17.97
C LYS A 40 -3.88 20.74 -18.82
N ASN A 41 -3.24 21.90 -18.86
CA ASN A 41 -1.99 22.12 -19.62
C ASN A 41 -0.72 21.94 -18.79
N GLN A 42 -0.84 21.57 -17.51
CA GLN A 42 0.29 21.44 -16.61
C GLN A 42 0.66 19.97 -16.38
N LYS A 43 1.96 19.73 -16.19
CA LYS A 43 2.49 18.41 -15.83
C LYS A 43 2.02 17.97 -14.44
N ILE A 44 1.75 16.67 -14.29
CA ILE A 44 1.23 16.13 -13.03
C ILE A 44 2.19 16.33 -11.85
N GLU A 45 3.50 16.27 -12.10
CA GLU A 45 4.52 16.47 -11.07
C GLU A 45 4.43 17.87 -10.47
N THR A 46 4.18 18.86 -11.33
CA THR A 46 3.96 20.26 -10.90
C THR A 46 2.66 20.41 -10.13
N ILE A 47 1.56 19.83 -10.62
CA ILE A 47 0.27 19.88 -9.91
C ILE A 47 0.37 19.19 -8.54
N ALA A 48 0.94 17.98 -8.46
CA ALA A 48 1.08 17.22 -7.23
C ALA A 48 1.96 17.94 -6.20
N ARG A 49 3.04 18.60 -6.66
CA ARG A 49 3.92 19.42 -5.81
C ARG A 49 3.21 20.68 -5.32
N ILE A 50 2.50 21.41 -6.19
CA ILE A 50 1.78 22.64 -5.80
C ILE A 50 0.65 22.32 -4.83
N THR A 51 -0.17 21.32 -5.14
CA THR A 51 -1.32 20.92 -4.31
C THR A 51 -0.90 20.31 -2.98
N TYR A 52 0.36 19.87 -2.83
CA TYR A 52 0.91 19.50 -1.52
C TYR A 52 1.08 20.72 -0.59
N HIS A 53 1.29 21.92 -1.13
CA HIS A 53 1.54 23.15 -0.35
C HIS A 53 0.38 24.14 -0.36
N VAL A 54 -0.52 24.07 -1.35
CA VAL A 54 -1.57 25.09 -1.57
C VAL A 54 -2.95 24.43 -1.57
N PRO A 55 -3.64 24.38 -0.40
CA PRO A 55 -4.92 23.69 -0.26
C PRO A 55 -6.02 24.21 -1.18
N SER A 56 -6.05 25.51 -1.49
CA SER A 56 -7.06 26.09 -2.37
C SER A 56 -6.96 25.60 -3.83
N ILE A 57 -5.74 25.27 -4.29
CA ILE A 57 -5.54 24.67 -5.62
C ILE A 57 -5.88 23.18 -5.57
N GLU A 58 -5.57 22.50 -4.47
CA GLU A 58 -5.96 21.11 -4.24
C GLU A 58 -7.49 20.95 -4.30
N GLU A 59 -8.23 21.83 -3.62
CA GLU A 59 -9.69 21.86 -3.64
C GLU A 59 -10.22 22.06 -5.06
N PHE A 60 -9.66 23.02 -5.81
CA PHE A 60 -10.06 23.24 -7.21
C PHE A 60 -9.73 22.05 -8.11
N CYS A 61 -8.65 21.30 -7.86
CA CYS A 61 -8.34 20.10 -8.62
C CYS A 61 -9.39 19.00 -8.42
N GLN A 62 -10.20 19.05 -7.36
CA GLN A 62 -11.28 18.10 -7.11
C GLN A 62 -12.60 18.49 -7.78
N ASP A 63 -12.61 19.57 -8.55
CA ASP A 63 -13.78 20.04 -9.28
C ASP A 63 -14.33 18.98 -10.25
N GLN A 64 -15.65 18.90 -10.35
CA GLN A 64 -16.35 17.92 -11.18
C GLN A 64 -15.92 17.97 -12.66
N GLU A 65 -15.59 19.15 -13.18
CA GLU A 65 -15.12 19.34 -14.57
C GLU A 65 -13.73 18.73 -14.85
N LEU A 66 -13.00 18.34 -13.80
CA LEU A 66 -11.69 17.70 -13.90
C LEU A 66 -11.74 16.19 -13.63
N VAL A 67 -12.85 15.63 -13.16
CA VAL A 67 -12.96 14.20 -12.81
C VAL A 67 -12.60 13.30 -13.99
N GLU A 68 -13.16 13.57 -15.18
CA GLU A 68 -12.84 12.80 -16.38
C GLU A 68 -11.39 12.97 -16.81
N TYR A 69 -10.84 14.17 -16.68
CA TYR A 69 -9.44 14.47 -16.99
C TYR A 69 -8.49 13.66 -16.12
N TRP A 70 -8.71 13.66 -14.80
CA TRP A 70 -7.92 12.84 -13.87
C TRP A 70 -8.11 11.34 -14.10
N GLY A 71 -9.34 10.91 -14.41
CA GLY A 71 -9.64 9.51 -14.74
C GLY A 71 -8.82 9.02 -15.94
N LYS A 72 -8.69 9.84 -17.00
CA LYS A 72 -7.84 9.50 -18.16
C LYS A 72 -6.37 9.32 -17.76
N ILE A 73 -5.85 10.20 -16.91
CA ILE A 73 -4.47 10.11 -16.41
C ILE A 73 -4.27 8.86 -15.54
N TRP A 74 -5.21 8.56 -14.65
CA TRP A 74 -5.20 7.36 -13.83
C TRP A 74 -5.19 6.08 -14.68
N CYS A 75 -6.08 5.98 -15.67
CA CYS A 75 -6.12 4.82 -16.57
C CYS A 75 -4.80 4.65 -17.33
N ALA A 76 -4.24 5.75 -17.84
CA ALA A 76 -2.96 5.75 -18.56
C ALA A 76 -1.76 5.38 -17.66
N TYR A 77 -1.83 5.67 -16.36
CA TYR A 77 -0.78 5.31 -15.42
C TYR A 77 -0.52 3.80 -15.34
N GLY A 78 -1.53 2.97 -15.59
CA GLY A 78 -1.35 1.52 -15.69
C GLY A 78 -0.28 1.13 -16.72
N VAL A 79 -0.19 1.85 -17.84
CA VAL A 79 0.79 1.60 -18.90
C VAL A 79 2.20 1.94 -18.42
N ALA A 80 2.35 3.12 -17.79
CA ALA A 80 3.62 3.56 -17.23
C ALA A 80 4.15 2.58 -16.17
N LEU A 81 3.26 2.10 -15.29
CA LEU A 81 3.65 1.18 -14.24
C LEU A 81 3.95 -0.23 -14.76
N ALA A 82 3.19 -0.73 -15.73
CA ALA A 82 3.47 -2.00 -16.39
C ALA A 82 4.85 -1.97 -17.09
N GLN A 83 5.14 -0.88 -17.81
CA GLN A 83 6.44 -0.68 -18.45
C GLN A 83 7.58 -0.65 -17.42
N GLN A 84 7.40 0.06 -16.31
CA GLN A 84 8.39 0.13 -15.24
C GLN A 84 8.71 -1.25 -14.63
N LYS A 85 7.71 -2.14 -14.55
CA LYS A 85 7.87 -3.50 -14.01
C LYS A 85 8.22 -4.56 -15.07
N ASN A 86 8.45 -4.17 -16.33
CA ASN A 86 8.64 -5.09 -17.45
C ASN A 86 7.50 -6.12 -17.60
N LEU A 87 6.26 -5.66 -17.43
CA LEU A 87 5.04 -6.47 -17.57
C LEU A 87 4.32 -6.15 -18.89
N PRO A 88 3.41 -7.01 -19.37
CA PRO A 88 2.55 -6.68 -20.50
C PRO A 88 1.83 -5.35 -20.30
N LEU A 89 1.84 -4.49 -21.32
CA LEU A 89 1.21 -3.18 -21.25
C LEU A 89 -0.29 -3.31 -21.01
N MET A 90 -0.81 -2.58 -20.04
CA MET A 90 -2.23 -2.53 -19.73
C MET A 90 -2.62 -1.15 -19.21
N MET A 91 -3.85 -0.73 -19.49
CA MET A 91 -4.44 0.42 -18.81
C MET A 91 -5.09 -0.03 -17.51
N PHE A 92 -5.14 0.86 -16.53
CA PHE A 92 -6.01 0.67 -15.38
C PHE A 92 -7.46 0.92 -15.75
N PHE A 93 -8.35 0.21 -15.06
CA PHE A 93 -9.76 0.50 -15.08
C PHE A 93 -10.05 1.76 -14.26
N SER A 94 -11.03 2.53 -14.75
CA SER A 94 -11.60 3.63 -13.99
C SER A 94 -12.23 3.12 -12.69
N GLN A 95 -12.09 3.90 -11.63
CA GLN A 95 -12.69 3.62 -10.32
C GLN A 95 -13.53 4.83 -9.90
N PRO A 96 -14.67 5.11 -10.57
CA PRO A 96 -15.41 6.37 -10.43
C PRO A 96 -15.90 6.65 -9.00
N GLN A 97 -16.03 5.62 -8.16
CA GLN A 97 -16.35 5.76 -6.74
C GLN A 97 -15.22 6.39 -5.91
N LEU A 98 -14.02 6.51 -6.48
CA LEU A 98 -12.84 7.07 -5.82
C LEU A 98 -12.52 8.47 -6.34
N ASN A 99 -11.85 9.25 -5.50
CA ASN A 99 -11.33 10.54 -5.91
C ASN A 99 -10.19 10.32 -6.92
N GLN A 100 -10.48 10.56 -8.20
CA GLN A 100 -9.54 10.34 -9.31
C GLN A 100 -8.27 11.19 -9.15
N PHE A 101 -8.40 12.41 -8.63
CA PHE A 101 -7.25 13.27 -8.41
C PHE A 101 -6.29 12.68 -7.37
N ASN A 102 -6.83 12.15 -6.26
CA ASN A 102 -6.03 11.44 -5.27
C ASN A 102 -5.37 10.19 -5.87
N LEU A 103 -6.09 9.38 -6.66
CA LEU A 103 -5.48 8.22 -7.34
C LEU A 103 -4.26 8.63 -8.18
N VAL A 104 -4.38 9.70 -8.96
CA VAL A 104 -3.27 10.23 -9.77
C VAL A 104 -2.11 10.72 -8.90
N ARG A 105 -2.38 11.41 -7.79
CA ARG A 105 -1.31 11.84 -6.85
C ARG A 105 -0.64 10.64 -6.18
N GLY A 106 -1.41 9.64 -5.76
CA GLY A 106 -0.91 8.41 -5.18
C GLY A 106 0.01 7.67 -6.16
N ALA A 107 -0.41 7.57 -7.43
CA ALA A 107 0.40 7.04 -8.52
C ALA A 107 1.71 7.82 -8.73
N TYR A 108 1.64 9.16 -8.76
CA TYR A 108 2.82 10.00 -8.89
C TYR A 108 3.82 9.79 -7.75
N PHE A 109 3.38 9.86 -6.49
CA PHE A 109 4.26 9.70 -5.34
C PHE A 109 4.83 8.28 -5.23
N PHE A 110 4.06 7.27 -5.65
CA PHE A 110 4.58 5.92 -5.76
C PHE A 110 5.68 5.83 -6.84
N HIS A 111 5.43 6.32 -8.05
CA HIS A 111 6.44 6.38 -9.10
C HIS A 111 7.71 7.11 -8.63
N TYR A 112 7.54 8.25 -7.96
CA TYR A 112 8.64 9.03 -7.40
C TYR A 112 9.46 8.21 -6.37
N SER A 113 8.80 7.44 -5.51
CA SER A 113 9.50 6.53 -4.57
C SER A 113 10.39 5.51 -5.30
N GLN A 114 9.92 4.99 -6.44
CA GLN A 114 10.65 3.99 -7.21
C GLN A 114 11.84 4.60 -7.96
N GLU A 115 11.72 5.85 -8.44
CA GLU A 115 12.83 6.59 -9.03
C GLU A 115 13.90 6.92 -7.98
N ILE A 116 13.51 7.30 -6.76
CA ILE A 116 14.45 7.47 -5.63
C ILE A 116 15.21 6.18 -5.37
N LYS A 117 14.49 5.06 -5.23
CA LYS A 117 15.08 3.73 -5.03
C LYS A 117 16.11 3.41 -6.12
N LYS A 118 15.74 3.58 -7.39
CA LYS A 118 16.60 3.31 -8.56
C LYS A 118 17.87 4.16 -8.54
N ASN A 119 17.73 5.44 -8.22
CA ASN A 119 18.86 6.38 -8.21
C ASN A 119 19.80 6.17 -7.02
N MET A 120 19.25 5.85 -5.84
CA MET A 120 20.05 5.63 -4.63
C MET A 120 20.65 4.22 -4.56
N LYS A 121 20.15 3.26 -5.36
CA LYS A 121 20.53 1.83 -5.33
C LYS A 121 20.46 1.23 -3.93
N ASN A 122 19.53 1.72 -3.12
CA ASN A 122 19.28 1.26 -1.76
C ASN A 122 17.78 1.08 -1.57
N ASP A 123 17.39 -0.08 -1.05
CA ASP A 123 16.00 -0.37 -0.73
C ASP A 123 15.64 0.33 0.58
N PHE A 124 14.47 0.97 0.59
CA PHE A 124 13.85 1.58 1.77
C PHE A 124 14.66 2.68 2.44
N GLY A 125 15.40 3.48 1.64
CA GLY A 125 15.94 4.76 2.12
C GLY A 125 14.82 5.71 2.56
N PHE A 126 15.08 6.65 3.48
CA PHE A 126 13.98 7.40 4.09
C PHE A 126 13.22 8.29 3.09
N SER A 127 13.88 8.81 2.05
CA SER A 127 13.16 9.50 0.96
C SER A 127 12.19 8.59 0.19
N GLU A 128 12.52 7.30 -0.03
CA GLU A 128 11.58 6.31 -0.60
C GLU A 128 10.41 6.11 0.37
N VAL A 129 10.70 5.86 1.65
CA VAL A 129 9.70 5.58 2.68
C VAL A 129 8.73 6.74 2.88
N GLU A 130 9.21 7.99 2.93
CA GLU A 130 8.36 9.18 3.04
C GLU A 130 7.50 9.38 1.78
N SER A 131 8.04 9.08 0.59
CA SER A 131 7.26 9.05 -0.66
C SER A 131 6.13 8.04 -0.61
N LEU A 132 6.42 6.83 -0.13
CA LEU A 132 5.43 5.78 0.03
C LEU A 132 4.33 6.22 1.00
N LYS A 133 4.68 6.80 2.15
CA LYS A 133 3.69 7.30 3.12
C LYS A 133 2.76 8.35 2.50
N ILE A 134 3.28 9.29 1.70
CA ILE A 134 2.44 10.26 0.98
C ILE A 134 1.55 9.54 -0.04
N ALA A 135 2.09 8.62 -0.84
CA ALA A 135 1.31 7.86 -1.81
C ALA A 135 0.17 7.07 -1.17
N ILE A 136 0.42 6.47 0.01
CA ILE A 136 -0.58 5.75 0.81
C ILE A 136 -1.68 6.72 1.30
N ARG A 137 -1.33 7.96 1.71
CA ARG A 137 -2.32 8.99 2.08
C ARG A 137 -3.30 9.28 0.93
N TYR A 138 -2.83 9.21 -0.31
CA TYR A 138 -3.67 9.36 -1.49
C TYR A 138 -4.27 8.05 -2.04
N GLY A 139 -4.18 6.94 -1.28
CA GLY A 139 -4.88 5.69 -1.61
C GLY A 139 -4.16 4.77 -2.59
N SER A 140 -2.85 4.94 -2.80
CA SER A 140 -2.08 4.07 -3.69
C SER A 140 -1.92 2.66 -3.11
N VAL A 141 -2.51 1.66 -3.76
CA VAL A 141 -2.32 0.23 -3.43
C VAL A 141 -0.87 -0.20 -3.58
N HIS A 142 -0.21 0.24 -4.66
CA HIS A 142 1.15 -0.18 -4.95
C HIS A 142 2.13 0.36 -3.89
N ALA A 143 1.84 1.56 -3.34
CA ALA A 143 2.59 2.08 -2.21
C ALA A 143 2.34 1.29 -0.92
N ILE A 144 1.10 0.85 -0.65
CA ILE A 144 0.82 -0.02 0.50
C ILE A 144 1.58 -1.34 0.37
N GLN A 145 1.53 -2.00 -0.79
CA GLN A 145 2.28 -3.24 -1.04
C GLN A 145 3.78 -3.06 -0.75
N ARG A 146 4.40 -2.03 -1.33
CA ARG A 146 5.83 -1.75 -1.15
C ARG A 146 6.18 -1.37 0.29
N TYR A 147 5.30 -0.65 0.98
CA TYR A 147 5.50 -0.30 2.38
C TYR A 147 5.31 -1.51 3.32
N ASN A 148 4.43 -2.44 2.96
CA ASN A 148 4.30 -3.71 3.68
C ASN A 148 5.58 -4.55 3.53
N GLU A 149 6.21 -4.58 2.36
CA GLU A 149 7.55 -5.20 2.18
C GLU A 149 8.60 -4.56 3.10
N TYR A 150 8.57 -3.24 3.26
CA TYR A 150 9.44 -2.53 4.20
C TYR A 150 9.22 -2.97 5.64
N ILE A 151 7.97 -3.10 6.07
CA ILE A 151 7.64 -3.56 7.42
C ILE A 151 8.13 -5.01 7.62
N TYR A 152 7.90 -5.90 6.64
CA TYR A 152 8.42 -7.27 6.72
C TYR A 152 9.94 -7.32 6.82
N HIS A 153 10.66 -6.45 6.11
CA HIS A 153 12.12 -6.35 6.25
C HIS A 153 12.51 -5.91 7.67
N LYS A 154 11.80 -4.96 8.28
CA LYS A 154 12.04 -4.54 9.66
C LYS A 154 11.76 -5.65 10.68
N LEU A 155 10.69 -6.42 10.47
CA LEU A 155 10.29 -7.52 11.35
C LEU A 155 11.38 -8.59 11.47
N GLN A 156 12.24 -8.76 10.48
CA GLN A 156 13.36 -9.73 10.54
C GLN A 156 14.41 -9.39 11.60
N GLN A 157 14.47 -8.14 12.06
CA GLN A 157 15.50 -7.62 12.97
C GLN A 157 14.92 -7.02 14.26
N ALA A 158 13.60 -7.01 14.39
CA ALA A 158 12.89 -6.32 15.45
C ALA A 158 12.94 -7.09 16.79
N SER A 159 12.94 -6.35 17.90
CA SER A 159 12.64 -6.94 19.21
C SER A 159 11.19 -7.45 19.28
N ILE A 160 10.82 -8.13 20.37
CA ILE A 160 9.44 -8.57 20.61
C ILE A 160 8.49 -7.35 20.67
N GLU A 161 8.87 -6.31 21.39
CA GLU A 161 8.08 -5.09 21.57
C GLU A 161 7.94 -4.30 20.25
N GLU A 162 9.03 -4.20 19.49
CA GLU A 162 9.03 -3.56 18.18
C GLU A 162 8.18 -4.35 17.17
N SER A 163 8.26 -5.69 17.21
CA SER A 163 7.51 -6.58 16.32
C SER A 163 6.00 -6.36 16.46
N ASN A 164 5.50 -6.26 17.70
CA ASN A 164 4.09 -6.00 17.94
C ASN A 164 3.63 -4.70 17.27
N THR A 165 4.39 -3.60 17.47
CA THR A 165 4.09 -2.30 16.85
C THR A 165 4.09 -2.38 15.33
N LEU A 166 5.07 -3.07 14.75
CA LEU A 166 5.21 -3.26 13.30
C LEU A 166 4.04 -4.06 12.71
N TYR A 167 3.60 -5.14 13.37
CA TYR A 167 2.42 -5.89 12.93
C TYR A 167 1.14 -5.06 12.99
N GLN A 168 0.95 -4.25 14.03
CA GLN A 168 -0.20 -3.34 14.10
C GLN A 168 -0.18 -2.31 12.98
N GLU A 169 1.00 -1.75 12.67
CA GLU A 169 1.18 -0.84 11.52
C GLU A 169 0.86 -1.55 10.18
N LEU A 170 1.33 -2.78 10.00
CA LEU A 170 1.08 -3.60 8.82
C LEU A 170 -0.42 -3.87 8.62
N ILE A 171 -1.12 -4.27 9.68
CA ILE A 171 -2.56 -4.54 9.66
C ILE A 171 -3.33 -3.25 9.39
N PHE A 172 -2.96 -2.15 10.06
CA PHE A 172 -3.58 -0.84 9.85
C PHE A 172 -3.45 -0.40 8.39
N ASN A 173 -2.26 -0.50 7.80
CA ASN A 173 -2.04 -0.14 6.40
C ASN A 173 -2.82 -1.03 5.45
N SER A 174 -2.89 -2.34 5.72
CA SER A 174 -3.64 -3.29 4.89
C SER A 174 -5.16 -3.02 4.93
N LYS A 175 -5.71 -2.63 6.09
CA LYS A 175 -7.13 -2.23 6.22
C LYS A 175 -7.49 -1.03 5.34
N ARG A 176 -6.54 -0.15 5.03
CA ARG A 176 -6.78 1.00 4.14
C ARG A 176 -7.04 0.59 2.69
N MET A 177 -6.74 -0.65 2.31
CA MET A 177 -7.04 -1.17 0.97
C MET A 177 -8.51 -1.58 0.79
N LEU A 178 -9.19 -1.91 1.89
CA LEU A 178 -10.53 -2.53 1.83
C LEU A 178 -11.57 -1.69 1.07
N PRO A 179 -11.67 -0.36 1.28
CA PRO A 179 -12.70 0.44 0.58
C PRO A 179 -12.50 0.53 -0.93
N TYR A 180 -11.30 0.16 -1.42
CA TYR A 180 -10.82 0.54 -2.75
C TYR A 180 -10.49 -0.67 -3.64
N TYR A 181 -10.02 -1.77 -3.02
CA TYR A 181 -9.39 -2.87 -3.76
C TYR A 181 -10.06 -4.23 -3.55
N GLY A 182 -11.22 -4.27 -2.87
CA GLY A 182 -12.07 -5.44 -2.77
C GLY A 182 -11.32 -6.70 -2.32
N SER A 183 -11.56 -7.82 -2.99
CA SER A 183 -10.95 -9.13 -2.70
C SER A 183 -9.42 -9.07 -2.60
N TYR A 184 -8.76 -8.29 -3.45
CA TYR A 184 -7.30 -8.10 -3.38
C TYR A 184 -6.87 -7.48 -2.03
N GLY A 185 -7.59 -6.45 -1.56
CA GLY A 185 -7.34 -5.80 -0.28
C GLY A 185 -7.55 -6.75 0.91
N TYR A 186 -8.61 -7.54 0.88
CA TYR A 186 -8.86 -8.55 1.91
C TYR A 186 -7.80 -9.64 1.95
N MET A 187 -7.29 -10.07 0.79
CA MET A 187 -6.18 -11.03 0.75
C MET A 187 -4.88 -10.47 1.35
N VAL A 188 -4.55 -9.19 1.08
CA VAL A 188 -3.39 -8.53 1.72
C VAL A 188 -3.60 -8.42 3.24
N LEU A 189 -4.82 -8.10 3.67
CA LEU A 189 -5.17 -8.04 5.09
C LEU A 189 -5.04 -9.41 5.77
N ALA A 190 -5.55 -10.47 5.13
CA ALA A 190 -5.46 -11.83 5.63
C ALA A 190 -3.99 -12.25 5.82
N GLU A 191 -3.12 -11.96 4.85
CA GLU A 191 -1.67 -12.21 4.97
C GLU A 191 -1.05 -11.45 6.17
N ALA A 192 -1.40 -10.18 6.35
CA ALA A 192 -0.89 -9.38 7.47
C ALA A 192 -1.32 -9.95 8.83
N ILE A 193 -2.60 -10.27 8.97
CA ILE A 193 -3.15 -10.83 10.21
C ILE A 193 -2.61 -12.26 10.43
N SER A 194 -2.45 -13.07 9.38
CA SER A 194 -1.90 -14.43 9.53
C SER A 194 -0.48 -14.42 10.06
N ASN A 195 0.38 -13.52 9.57
CA ASN A 195 1.75 -13.39 10.07
C ASN A 195 1.75 -12.94 11.54
N TYR A 196 0.88 -11.99 11.91
CA TYR A 196 0.75 -11.55 13.30
C TYR A 196 0.21 -12.67 14.22
N CYS A 197 -0.81 -13.40 13.78
CA CYS A 197 -1.37 -14.55 14.48
C CYS A 197 -0.30 -15.61 14.79
N LEU A 198 0.54 -15.96 13.80
CA LEU A 198 1.62 -16.91 13.99
C LEU A 198 2.73 -16.37 14.90
N TRP A 199 3.02 -15.07 14.83
CA TRP A 199 3.95 -14.44 15.76
C TRP A 199 3.43 -14.50 17.20
N LEU A 200 2.13 -14.28 17.44
CA LEU A 200 1.51 -14.41 18.76
C LEU A 200 1.64 -15.85 19.29
N LEU A 201 1.39 -16.86 18.45
CA LEU A 201 1.59 -18.27 18.84
C LEU A 201 3.04 -18.55 19.26
N ASN A 202 4.01 -18.11 18.45
CA ASN A 202 5.44 -18.30 18.74
C ASN A 202 5.89 -17.60 20.03
N ASN A 203 5.13 -16.61 20.49
CA ASN A 203 5.36 -15.88 21.73
C ASN A 203 4.40 -16.33 22.86
N SER A 204 3.79 -17.51 22.74
CA SER A 204 2.89 -18.12 23.74
C SER A 204 1.64 -17.28 24.08
N LYS A 205 1.23 -16.36 23.20
CA LYS A 205 0.03 -15.54 23.34
C LYS A 205 -1.17 -16.21 22.67
N ILE A 206 -1.57 -17.37 23.19
CA ILE A 206 -2.52 -18.28 22.53
C ILE A 206 -3.92 -17.66 22.40
N GLU A 207 -4.43 -17.01 23.45
CA GLU A 207 -5.75 -16.39 23.43
C GLU A 207 -5.83 -15.26 22.40
N GLU A 208 -4.82 -14.38 22.35
CA GLU A 208 -4.70 -13.32 21.35
C GLU A 208 -4.62 -13.92 19.93
N ALA A 209 -3.82 -14.98 19.75
CA ALA A 209 -3.68 -15.66 18.46
C ALA A 209 -5.00 -16.27 17.97
N GLN A 210 -5.84 -16.79 18.87
CA GLN A 210 -7.14 -17.36 18.53
C GLN A 210 -8.13 -16.28 18.06
N ILE A 211 -8.04 -15.06 18.60
CA ILE A 211 -8.82 -13.91 18.11
C ILE A 211 -8.38 -13.57 16.68
N GLU A 212 -7.08 -13.42 16.45
CA GLU A 212 -6.56 -13.07 15.12
C GLU A 212 -6.80 -14.17 14.10
N TYR A 213 -6.76 -15.44 14.50
CA TYR A 213 -7.15 -16.56 13.65
C TYR A 213 -8.55 -16.38 13.06
N LYS A 214 -9.54 -15.97 13.88
CA LYS A 214 -10.90 -15.70 13.40
C LYS A 214 -10.91 -14.55 12.40
N HIS A 215 -10.17 -13.47 12.67
CA HIS A 215 -10.07 -12.35 11.74
C HIS A 215 -9.44 -12.72 10.38
N VAL A 216 -8.47 -13.65 10.36
CA VAL A 216 -7.94 -14.18 9.08
C VAL A 216 -9.04 -14.89 8.31
N LEU A 217 -9.79 -15.77 8.95
CA LEU A 217 -10.88 -16.50 8.30
C LEU A 217 -11.95 -15.55 7.76
N ASP A 218 -12.37 -14.58 8.57
CA ASP A 218 -13.35 -13.57 8.16
C ASP A 218 -12.86 -12.79 6.93
N ALA A 219 -11.59 -12.34 6.95
CA ALA A 219 -11.02 -11.62 5.81
C ALA A 219 -11.01 -12.47 4.53
N LEU A 220 -10.67 -13.75 4.62
CA LEU A 220 -10.65 -14.65 3.47
C LEU A 220 -12.06 -14.99 2.98
N ASP A 221 -13.03 -15.15 3.88
CA ASP A 221 -14.44 -15.36 3.51
C ASP A 221 -15.03 -14.15 2.82
N TYR A 222 -14.73 -12.93 3.31
CA TYR A 222 -15.10 -11.70 2.61
C TYR A 222 -14.40 -11.60 1.25
N ALA A 223 -13.12 -11.94 1.15
CA ALA A 223 -12.39 -11.92 -0.12
C ALA A 223 -13.02 -12.86 -1.17
N GLU A 224 -13.48 -14.04 -0.75
CA GLU A 224 -14.16 -15.02 -1.61
C GLU A 224 -15.54 -14.49 -2.01
N LEU A 225 -16.32 -13.96 -1.05
CA LEU A 225 -17.67 -13.46 -1.28
C LEU A 225 -17.73 -12.38 -2.36
N ILE A 226 -16.75 -11.48 -2.41
CA ILE A 226 -16.72 -10.35 -3.36
C ILE A 226 -15.74 -10.54 -4.53
N LEU A 227 -15.27 -11.78 -4.74
CA LEU A 227 -14.22 -12.08 -5.72
C LEU A 227 -14.62 -11.67 -7.15
N ASN A 228 -15.85 -11.98 -7.53
CA ASN A 228 -16.36 -11.73 -8.89
C ASN A 228 -16.52 -10.23 -9.18
N GLU A 229 -17.00 -9.46 -8.21
CA GLU A 229 -17.17 -8.02 -8.26
C GLU A 229 -15.83 -7.28 -8.27
N SER A 230 -14.78 -7.92 -7.72
CA SER A 230 -13.45 -7.33 -7.55
C SER A 230 -12.55 -7.47 -8.79
N LYS A 231 -13.03 -8.00 -9.91
CA LYS A 231 -12.19 -8.28 -11.11
C LYS A 231 -11.34 -7.07 -11.53
N TYR A 232 -11.94 -5.88 -11.59
CA TYR A 232 -11.24 -4.67 -12.04
C TYR A 232 -10.28 -4.11 -11.00
N SER A 233 -10.65 -4.15 -9.72
CA SER A 233 -9.75 -3.72 -8.64
C SER A 233 -8.55 -4.66 -8.48
N ILE A 234 -8.77 -5.98 -8.62
CA ILE A 234 -7.71 -6.98 -8.68
C ILE A 234 -6.76 -6.68 -9.84
N GLN A 235 -7.28 -6.41 -11.05
CA GLN A 235 -6.43 -6.08 -12.19
C GLN A 235 -5.60 -4.82 -11.94
N ASN A 236 -6.18 -3.75 -11.39
CA ASN A 236 -5.44 -2.52 -11.07
C ASN A 236 -4.37 -2.77 -10.00
N ALA A 237 -4.70 -3.46 -8.90
CA ALA A 237 -3.80 -3.70 -7.78
C ALA A 237 -2.64 -4.65 -8.12
N SER A 238 -2.91 -5.66 -8.95
CA SER A 238 -1.93 -6.67 -9.37
C SER A 238 -1.22 -6.34 -10.69
N ILE A 239 -1.65 -5.28 -11.40
CA ILE A 239 -1.19 -4.97 -12.76
C ILE A 239 -1.40 -6.20 -13.66
N GLY A 240 -2.61 -6.77 -13.59
CA GLY A 240 -3.03 -7.92 -14.38
C GLY A 240 -2.51 -9.28 -13.91
N ALA A 241 -1.66 -9.34 -12.88
CA ALA A 241 -1.11 -10.59 -12.38
C ALA A 241 -2.06 -11.40 -11.48
N GLY A 242 -3.19 -10.83 -11.05
CA GLY A 242 -4.19 -11.50 -10.22
C GLY A 242 -3.86 -11.56 -8.73
N LEU A 243 -4.63 -12.36 -7.99
CA LEU A 243 -4.54 -12.46 -6.52
C LEU A 243 -3.23 -13.04 -6.01
N LYS A 244 -2.48 -13.80 -6.81
CA LYS A 244 -1.17 -14.32 -6.39
C LYS A 244 -0.15 -13.26 -5.98
N CYS A 245 -0.36 -12.00 -6.37
CA CYS A 245 0.50 -10.89 -5.95
C CYS A 245 0.12 -10.30 -4.58
N SER A 246 -1.01 -10.69 -3.99
CA SER A 246 -1.48 -10.15 -2.71
C SER A 246 -0.92 -10.88 -1.49
N ASN A 247 -0.27 -12.03 -1.71
CA ASN A 247 0.10 -12.96 -0.65
C ASN A 247 1.45 -13.65 -0.98
N SER A 248 2.19 -14.03 0.05
CA SER A 248 3.56 -14.55 -0.07
C SER A 248 3.61 -15.95 -0.71
N ARG A 249 2.52 -16.71 -0.59
CA ARG A 249 2.37 -18.08 -1.09
C ARG A 249 1.82 -18.17 -2.51
N ARG A 250 1.51 -17.04 -3.15
CA ARG A 250 1.01 -16.95 -4.52
C ARG A 250 -0.32 -17.68 -4.76
N PHE A 251 -1.18 -17.77 -3.75
CA PHE A 251 -2.53 -18.29 -3.89
C PHE A 251 -3.34 -17.42 -4.85
N GLU A 252 -4.04 -18.07 -5.78
CA GLU A 252 -4.88 -17.40 -6.78
C GLU A 252 -6.34 -17.29 -6.34
N LEU A 253 -6.74 -18.04 -5.30
CA LEU A 253 -8.08 -18.02 -4.73
C LEU A 253 -8.04 -17.82 -3.20
N PRO A 254 -8.97 -17.06 -2.61
CA PRO A 254 -9.10 -16.93 -1.16
C PRO A 254 -9.31 -18.26 -0.43
N SER A 255 -10.15 -19.15 -0.99
CA SER A 255 -10.33 -20.52 -0.48
C SER A 255 -9.02 -21.30 -0.33
N GLN A 256 -8.09 -21.22 -1.31
CA GLN A 256 -6.78 -21.86 -1.21
C GLN A 256 -5.96 -21.33 -0.03
N ALA A 257 -5.95 -20.01 0.18
CA ALA A 257 -5.27 -19.39 1.30
C ALA A 257 -5.90 -19.79 2.64
N LYS A 258 -7.24 -19.94 2.67
CA LYS A 258 -8.00 -20.32 3.86
C LYS A 258 -7.68 -21.74 4.29
N ASP A 259 -7.77 -22.70 3.37
CA ASP A 259 -7.49 -24.11 3.65
C ASP A 259 -6.04 -24.30 4.13
N PHE A 260 -5.10 -23.62 3.48
CA PHE A 260 -3.70 -23.61 3.89
C PHE A 260 -3.51 -23.06 5.31
N PHE A 261 -4.11 -21.89 5.60
CA PHE A 261 -3.92 -21.24 6.90
C PHE A 261 -4.53 -22.04 8.05
N ILE A 262 -5.71 -22.65 7.85
CA ILE A 262 -6.33 -23.55 8.84
C ILE A 262 -5.38 -24.69 9.18
N ALA A 263 -4.89 -25.41 8.16
CA ALA A 263 -3.96 -26.53 8.38
C ALA A 263 -2.66 -26.08 9.08
N TYR A 264 -2.10 -24.95 8.65
CA TYR A 264 -0.87 -24.41 9.21
C TYR A 264 -1.03 -24.00 10.68
N TYR A 265 -2.12 -23.31 11.02
CA TYR A 265 -2.43 -22.88 12.38
C TYR A 265 -2.67 -24.07 13.32
N THR A 266 -3.44 -25.08 12.88
CA THR A 266 -3.68 -26.30 13.68
C THR A 266 -2.38 -27.06 13.98
N ASN A 267 -1.49 -27.18 13.00
CA ASN A 267 -0.19 -27.83 13.19
C ASN A 267 0.69 -27.05 14.19
N ALA A 268 0.77 -25.72 14.05
CA ALA A 268 1.52 -24.87 14.96
C ALA A 268 1.02 -24.96 16.41
N LEU A 269 -0.31 -24.99 16.61
CA LEU A 269 -0.89 -25.19 17.94
C LEU A 269 -0.55 -26.56 18.56
N ALA A 270 -0.55 -27.62 17.74
CA ALA A 270 -0.24 -28.97 18.19
C ALA A 270 1.23 -29.08 18.63
N GLU A 271 2.15 -28.46 17.89
CA GLU A 271 3.58 -28.41 18.21
C GLU A 271 3.84 -27.68 19.55
N ILE A 272 3.18 -26.53 19.77
CA ILE A 272 3.27 -25.79 21.03
C ILE A 272 2.75 -26.65 22.19
N SER A 273 1.60 -27.29 22.01
CA SER A 273 1.00 -28.16 23.04
C SER A 273 1.90 -29.36 23.39
N ALA A 274 2.53 -29.98 22.39
CA ALA A 274 3.47 -31.08 22.59
C ALA A 274 4.75 -30.63 23.32
N SER A 275 5.26 -29.43 23.02
CA SER A 275 6.45 -28.86 23.67
C SER A 275 6.23 -28.56 25.17
N CYS A 276 5.02 -28.15 25.55
CA CYS A 276 4.64 -27.90 26.94
C CYS A 276 4.47 -29.19 27.77
N LEU A 277 4.17 -30.32 27.14
CA LEU A 277 3.98 -31.63 27.80
C LEU A 277 5.28 -32.44 27.91
N GLY A 278 6.40 -31.97 27.34
CA GLY A 278 7.62 -32.73 27.12
C GLY A 278 8.78 -32.58 28.13
N ARG A 279 8.61 -31.92 29.29
CA ARG A 279 9.63 -31.93 30.36
C ARG A 279 9.21 -32.86 31.51
N PRO A 280 9.64 -34.14 31.54
CA PRO A 280 9.61 -34.90 32.78
C PRO A 280 10.57 -34.23 33.77
N SER A 281 10.07 -33.93 34.96
CA SER A 281 10.89 -33.46 36.08
C SER A 281 11.86 -34.56 36.50
N THR A 282 13.04 -34.61 35.89
CA THR A 282 14.17 -35.34 36.46
C THR A 282 14.85 -34.44 37.48
N ASP A 283 14.21 -34.23 38.63
CA ASP A 283 14.86 -33.78 39.86
C ASP A 283 14.09 -34.35 41.05
N LEU A 284 14.37 -35.62 41.31
CA LEU A 284 14.22 -36.25 42.62
C LEU A 284 15.34 -37.28 42.74
N LYS A 285 16.49 -36.86 43.26
CA LYS A 285 17.38 -37.65 44.10
C LYS A 285 18.18 -36.73 45.02
#